data_AF-A0A4V1BXD2-F1
#
_entry.id   AF-A0A4V1BXD2-F1
#
_cell.length_a   1.000
_cell.length_b   1.000
_cell.length_c   1.000
_cell.angle_alpha   90.00
_cell.angle_beta   90.00
_cell.angle_gamma   90.00
#
_symmetry.space_group_name_H-M   'P 1'
#
loop_
_entity.id
_entity.type
_entity.pdbx_description
1 polymer ?
#
loop_
_entity_poly.entity_id
_entity_poly.type
_entity_poly.pdbx_seq_one_letter_code
_entity_poly.pdbx_strand_id
1 'polypeptide(L)'
;MLKNITISHVNINKIISTIGGRNNVNSFTHCLTRLRFILHEPEKVNIEDLKKLPDVKGCFNQAGQLQIVIGTNVDKYYKAIQEQFDITNCDDNKRESKRAIKKKTKIWTRLITNLAEIFFSIAASAYLWRLAVGLEKCFRRNASSK
;
A
#
# COMPACT_ATOMS: atom_id res chain seq x y z
N MET A 1 -15.29 -29.38 -2.95
CA MET A 1 -14.05 -29.29 -3.73
C MET A 1 -13.65 -27.83 -3.91
N LEU A 2 -12.79 -27.30 -3.05
CA LEU A 2 -12.16 -25.98 -3.27
C LEU A 2 -10.68 -26.25 -3.47
N LYS A 3 -10.21 -26.05 -4.71
CA LYS A 3 -8.80 -26.12 -5.10
C LYS A 3 -8.06 -25.03 -4.31
N ASN A 4 -7.52 -25.40 -3.15
CA ASN A 4 -6.43 -24.67 -2.52
C ASN A 4 -5.26 -24.76 -3.48
N ILE A 5 -5.16 -23.73 -4.33
CA ILE A 5 -4.12 -23.54 -5.31
C ILE A 5 -2.80 -23.61 -4.54
N THR A 6 -2.12 -24.73 -4.71
CA THR A 6 -0.71 -24.97 -4.45
C THR A 6 0.08 -23.92 -5.20
N ILE A 7 0.22 -22.74 -4.61
CA ILE A 7 1.32 -21.84 -4.97
C ILE A 7 2.54 -22.60 -4.47
N SER A 8 3.27 -23.16 -5.42
CA SER A 8 4.50 -23.89 -5.19
C SER A 8 5.39 -23.07 -4.25
N HIS A 9 5.45 -23.47 -2.97
CA HIS A 9 6.37 -22.90 -1.97
C HIS A 9 7.80 -22.78 -2.52
N VAL A 10 8.16 -23.67 -3.44
CA VAL A 10 9.40 -23.69 -4.23
C VAL A 10 9.67 -22.36 -4.95
N ASN A 11 8.66 -21.72 -5.57
CA ASN A 11 8.86 -20.47 -6.31
C ASN A 11 9.08 -19.27 -5.39
N ILE A 12 8.38 -19.18 -4.25
CA ILE A 12 8.51 -18.06 -3.32
C ILE A 12 9.87 -18.09 -2.62
N ASN A 13 10.28 -19.25 -2.13
CA ASN A 13 11.61 -19.42 -1.54
C ASN A 13 12.72 -19.08 -2.55
N LYS A 14 12.51 -19.46 -3.82
CA LYS A 14 13.45 -19.12 -4.90
C LYS A 14 13.49 -17.62 -5.13
N ILE A 15 12.36 -16.93 -5.24
CA ILE A 15 12.29 -15.45 -5.34
C ILE A 15 13.06 -14.81 -4.18
N ILE A 16 12.80 -15.23 -2.94
CA ILE A 16 13.49 -14.69 -1.75
C ILE A 16 15.00 -14.95 -1.79
N SER A 17 15.43 -16.13 -2.26
CA SER A 17 16.86 -16.43 -2.41
C SER A 17 17.52 -15.57 -3.50
N THR A 18 16.83 -15.37 -4.62
CA THR A 18 17.35 -14.63 -5.79
C THR A 18 17.44 -13.13 -5.54
N ILE A 19 16.64 -12.59 -4.61
CA ILE A 19 16.73 -11.18 -4.18
C ILE A 19 17.81 -10.92 -3.13
N GLY A 20 18.67 -11.90 -2.82
CA GLY A 20 19.73 -11.78 -1.82
C GLY A 20 19.29 -12.18 -0.41
N GLY A 21 18.18 -12.90 -0.29
CA GLY A 21 17.64 -13.37 0.98
C GLY A 21 16.86 -12.30 1.74
N ARG A 22 16.36 -12.70 2.90
CA ARG A 22 15.50 -11.88 3.75
C ARG A 22 16.19 -10.63 4.29
N ASN A 23 17.49 -10.73 4.58
CA ASN A 23 18.29 -9.64 5.12
C ASN A 23 18.48 -8.49 4.11
N ASN A 24 18.30 -8.78 2.81
CA ASN A 24 18.39 -7.77 1.77
C ASN A 24 17.06 -7.01 1.56
N VAL A 25 15.96 -7.45 2.18
CA VAL A 25 14.62 -6.85 2.01
C VAL A 25 14.32 -5.89 3.15
N ASN A 26 14.32 -4.59 2.85
CA ASN A 26 13.94 -3.56 3.82
C ASN A 26 12.41 -3.50 4.00
N SER A 27 11.68 -3.47 2.88
CA SER A 27 10.21 -3.52 2.88
C SER A 27 9.67 -3.98 1.54
N PHE A 28 8.42 -4.43 1.51
CA PHE A 28 7.76 -4.83 0.28
C PHE A 28 6.28 -4.44 0.27
N THR A 29 5.77 -4.09 -0.91
CA THR A 29 4.39 -3.64 -1.15
C THR A 29 3.85 -4.28 -2.43
N HIS A 30 2.54 -4.31 -2.61
CA HIS A 30 1.92 -4.81 -3.84
C HIS A 30 0.88 -3.81 -4.35
N CYS A 31 0.73 -3.77 -5.68
CA CYS A 31 -0.41 -3.17 -6.37
C CYS A 31 -1.29 -4.31 -6.92
N LEU A 32 -2.18 -4.01 -7.88
CA LEU A 32 -3.06 -5.01 -8.51
C LEU A 32 -2.32 -6.08 -9.33
N THR A 33 -1.17 -5.75 -9.93
CA THR A 33 -0.46 -6.64 -10.86
C THR A 33 1.05 -6.76 -10.61
N ARG A 34 1.57 -5.98 -9.66
CA ARG A 34 3.01 -5.81 -9.43
C ARG A 34 3.35 -5.91 -7.95
N LEU A 35 4.46 -6.58 -7.65
CA LEU A 35 5.06 -6.68 -6.34
C LEU A 35 6.33 -5.82 -6.33
N ARG A 36 6.46 -4.93 -5.35
CA ARG A 36 7.56 -3.97 -5.24
C ARG A 36 8.34 -4.26 -3.96
N PHE A 37 9.63 -4.54 -4.11
CA PHE A 37 10.57 -4.71 -3.02
C PHE A 37 11.52 -3.53 -2.95
N ILE A 38 11.71 -3.02 -1.75
CA ILE A 38 12.74 -2.05 -1.42
C ILE A 38 13.86 -2.87 -0.80
N LEU A 39 15.01 -2.89 -1.49
CA LEU A 39 16.15 -3.70 -1.11
C LEU A 39 17.26 -2.81 -0.55
N HIS A 40 18.11 -3.37 0.32
CA HIS A 40 19.30 -2.67 0.80
C HIS A 40 20.39 -2.63 -0.28
N GLU A 41 20.63 -3.77 -0.92
CA GLU A 41 21.62 -3.96 -1.98
C GLU A 41 20.94 -4.53 -3.23
N PRO A 42 20.44 -3.68 -4.13
CA PRO A 42 19.74 -4.10 -5.33
C PRO A 42 20.65 -4.77 -6.38
N GLU A 43 21.98 -4.63 -6.25
CA GLU A 43 22.98 -5.24 -7.14
C GLU A 43 23.14 -6.74 -6.94
N LYS A 44 22.83 -7.26 -5.74
CA LYS A 44 22.88 -8.70 -5.43
C LYS A 44 21.74 -9.51 -6.07
N VAL A 45 20.80 -8.83 -6.75
CA VAL A 45 19.61 -9.46 -7.30
C VAL A 45 19.90 -10.03 -8.69
N ASN A 46 19.68 -11.34 -8.86
CA ASN A 46 19.75 -11.93 -10.20
C ASN A 46 18.41 -11.81 -10.94
N ILE A 47 18.28 -10.73 -11.71
CA ILE A 47 17.10 -10.41 -12.54
C ILE A 47 16.81 -11.52 -13.56
N GLU A 48 17.84 -12.14 -14.12
CA GLU A 48 17.67 -13.17 -15.15
C GLU A 48 17.04 -14.44 -14.59
N ASP A 49 17.44 -14.85 -13.39
CA ASP A 49 16.86 -16.02 -12.73
C ASP A 49 15.42 -15.78 -12.28
N LEU A 50 15.07 -14.54 -11.92
CA LEU A 50 13.68 -14.15 -11.64
C LEU A 50 12.79 -14.25 -12.88
N LYS A 51 13.30 -13.89 -14.06
CA LYS A 51 12.56 -13.96 -15.32
C LYS A 51 12.33 -15.39 -15.83
N LYS A 52 13.14 -16.36 -15.39
CA LYS A 52 12.97 -17.79 -15.73
C LYS A 52 11.80 -18.44 -14.99
N LEU A 53 11.25 -17.78 -13.97
CA LEU A 53 10.13 -18.32 -13.21
C LEU A 53 8.82 -18.19 -14.02
N PRO A 54 8.02 -19.26 -14.12
CA PRO A 54 6.81 -19.28 -14.97
C PRO A 54 5.74 -18.28 -14.53
N ASP A 55 5.73 -17.92 -13.24
CA ASP A 55 4.76 -16.99 -12.65
C ASP A 55 5.19 -15.52 -12.79
N VAL A 56 6.44 -15.26 -13.18
CA VAL A 56 6.99 -13.91 -13.30
C VAL A 56 6.99 -13.52 -14.77
N LYS A 57 6.08 -12.61 -15.13
CA LYS A 57 5.97 -12.05 -16.49
C LYS A 57 7.09 -11.07 -16.81
N GLY A 58 7.73 -10.51 -15.78
CA GLY A 58 8.88 -9.64 -15.92
C GLY A 58 9.36 -9.13 -14.57
N CYS A 59 10.63 -8.74 -14.50
CA CYS A 59 11.16 -8.03 -13.36
C CYS A 59 12.08 -6.89 -13.79
N PHE A 60 12.04 -5.80 -13.04
CA PHE A 60 12.75 -4.56 -13.32
C PHE A 60 13.34 -4.02 -12.04
N ASN A 61 14.60 -3.58 -12.08
CA ASN A 61 15.22 -2.83 -11.01
C ASN A 61 15.23 -1.34 -11.40
N GLN A 62 14.56 -0.49 -10.62
CA GLN A 62 14.49 0.94 -10.85
C GLN A 62 14.71 1.68 -9.53
N ALA A 63 15.69 2.59 -9.52
CA ALA A 63 15.97 3.48 -8.38
C ALA A 63 16.10 2.74 -7.03
N GLY A 64 16.79 1.60 -7.01
CA GLY A 64 17.00 0.79 -5.81
C GLY A 64 15.78 -0.04 -5.38
N GLN A 65 14.80 -0.20 -6.27
CA GLN A 65 13.59 -0.96 -5.98
C GLN A 65 13.34 -2.01 -7.06
N LEU A 66 13.14 -3.24 -6.62
CA LEU A 66 12.84 -4.36 -7.49
C LEU A 66 11.34 -4.49 -7.67
N GLN A 67 10.87 -4.39 -8.91
CA GLN A 67 9.48 -4.61 -9.30
C GLN A 67 9.36 -5.94 -10.03
N ILE A 68 8.47 -6.79 -9.56
CA ILE A 68 8.15 -8.09 -10.14
C ILE A 68 6.70 -8.05 -10.64
N VAL A 69 6.50 -8.34 -11.92
CA VAL A 69 5.19 -8.39 -12.56
C VAL A 69 4.71 -9.85 -12.55
N ILE A 70 3.70 -10.13 -11.73
CA ILE A 70 3.12 -11.48 -11.57
C ILE A 70 1.75 -11.55 -12.29
N GLY A 71 0.99 -10.44 -12.25
CA GLY A 71 -0.37 -10.36 -12.79
C GLY A 71 -1.44 -10.49 -11.71
N THR A 72 -2.62 -11.01 -12.07
CA THR A 72 -3.83 -10.98 -11.24
C THR A 72 -3.77 -11.80 -9.94
N ASN A 73 -2.76 -12.65 -9.77
CA ASN A 73 -2.58 -13.46 -8.57
C ASN A 73 -1.65 -12.82 -7.52
N VAL A 74 -1.21 -11.57 -7.71
CA VAL A 74 -0.19 -10.93 -6.87
C VAL A 74 -0.56 -10.89 -5.38
N ASP A 75 -1.85 -10.75 -5.04
CA ASP A 75 -2.36 -10.80 -3.68
C ASP A 75 -1.98 -12.10 -2.94
N LYS A 76 -2.04 -13.23 -3.65
CA LYS A 76 -1.74 -14.53 -3.05
C LYS A 76 -0.23 -14.68 -2.79
N TYR A 77 0.61 -14.22 -3.71
CA TYR A 77 2.06 -14.18 -3.51
C TYR A 77 2.44 -13.25 -2.37
N TYR A 78 1.82 -12.07 -2.29
CA TYR A 78 2.04 -11.13 -1.19
C TYR A 78 1.71 -11.77 0.16
N LYS A 79 0.54 -12.42 0.29
CA LYS A 79 0.16 -13.09 1.54
C LYS A 79 1.11 -14.22 1.91
N ALA A 80 1.51 -15.05 0.96
CA ALA A 80 2.42 -16.16 1.22
C ALA A 80 3.84 -15.68 1.60
N ILE A 81 4.34 -14.61 0.95
CA ILE A 81 5.59 -13.94 1.32
C ILE A 81 5.46 -13.32 2.71
N GLN A 82 4.36 -12.61 2.96
CA GLN A 82 4.12 -12.00 4.26
C GLN A 82 4.08 -13.04 5.37
N GLU A 83 3.39 -14.16 5.17
CA GLU A 83 3.38 -15.29 6.08
C GLU A 83 4.80 -15.78 6.33
N GLN A 84 5.59 -16.13 5.29
CA GLN A 84 6.98 -16.59 5.43
C GLN A 84 7.89 -15.62 6.19
N PHE A 85 7.80 -14.31 5.89
CA PHE A 85 8.52 -13.29 6.65
C PHE A 85 8.02 -13.23 8.11
N ASP A 86 6.73 -13.40 8.33
CA ASP A 86 6.13 -13.36 9.65
C ASP A 86 6.44 -14.60 10.51
N ILE A 87 6.60 -15.80 9.92
CA ILE A 87 7.00 -17.04 10.63
C ILE A 87 8.47 -16.98 11.04
N THR A 88 9.35 -16.42 10.20
CA THR A 88 10.76 -16.25 10.56
C THR A 88 10.98 -15.09 11.56
N ASN A 89 9.99 -14.22 11.78
CA ASN A 89 10.01 -13.18 12.82
C ASN A 89 9.30 -13.60 14.12
N CYS A 90 8.62 -14.74 14.15
CA CYS A 90 7.81 -15.14 15.29
C CYS A 90 8.54 -15.97 16.33
N ASP A 91 9.87 -16.07 16.26
CA ASP A 91 10.62 -16.62 17.38
C ASP A 91 10.87 -15.60 18.52
N ASP A 92 10.82 -14.26 18.32
CA ASP A 92 10.97 -13.35 19.49
C ASP A 92 10.22 -11.99 19.46
N ASN A 93 9.95 -11.33 18.32
CA ASN A 93 9.66 -9.87 18.34
C ASN A 93 8.24 -9.41 17.93
N LYS A 94 7.30 -10.33 17.70
CA LYS A 94 6.02 -10.00 17.04
C LYS A 94 4.92 -9.47 17.98
N ARG A 95 5.05 -9.62 19.31
CA ARG A 95 4.00 -9.26 20.28
C ARG A 95 4.05 -7.80 20.76
N GLU A 96 5.24 -7.18 20.82
CA GLU A 96 5.38 -5.77 21.24
C GLU A 96 5.12 -4.77 20.10
N SER A 97 5.67 -5.03 18.90
CA SER A 97 5.56 -4.11 17.77
C SER A 97 4.10 -3.83 17.37
N LYS A 98 3.23 -4.87 17.34
CA LYS A 98 1.81 -4.69 17.00
C LYS A 98 1.01 -3.88 18.04
N ARG A 99 1.42 -3.87 19.32
CA ARG A 99 0.78 -3.07 20.38
C ARG A 99 1.23 -1.60 20.32
N ALA A 100 2.51 -1.35 20.05
CA ALA A 100 3.04 0.00 19.87
C ALA A 100 2.49 0.68 18.61
N ILE A 101 2.39 -0.06 17.49
CA ILE A 101 1.81 0.44 16.24
C ILE A 101 0.32 0.75 16.41
N LYS A 102 -0.47 -0.13 17.06
CA LYS A 102 -1.89 0.15 17.36
C LYS A 102 -2.11 1.35 18.29
N LYS A 103 -1.21 1.58 19.25
CA LYS A 103 -1.28 2.76 20.13
C LYS A 103 -0.94 4.05 19.38
N LYS A 104 0.11 4.04 18.54
CA LYS A 104 0.44 5.19 17.69
C LYS A 104 -0.69 5.49 16.71
N THR A 105 -1.24 4.51 16.01
CA THR A 105 -2.37 4.75 15.08
C THR A 105 -3.59 5.31 15.81
N LYS A 106 -3.97 4.78 16.99
CA LYS A 106 -5.12 5.29 17.76
C LYS A 106 -4.97 6.76 18.20
N ILE A 107 -3.74 7.23 18.48
CA ILE A 107 -3.47 8.63 18.84
C ILE A 107 -3.54 9.54 17.60
N TRP A 108 -2.93 9.13 16.48
CA TRP A 108 -2.88 9.92 15.25
C TRP A 108 -4.24 10.01 14.57
N THR A 109 -5.04 8.94 14.60
CA THR A 109 -6.39 8.95 14.04
C THR A 109 -7.29 9.97 14.75
N ARG A 110 -7.18 10.14 16.07
CA ARG A 110 -7.98 11.13 16.83
C ARG A 110 -7.61 12.57 16.50
N LEU A 111 -6.32 12.85 16.26
CA LEU A 111 -5.87 14.18 15.86
C LEU A 111 -6.35 14.52 14.44
N ILE A 112 -6.28 13.56 13.52
CA ILE A 112 -6.74 13.74 12.13
C ILE A 112 -8.26 13.93 12.08
N THR A 113 -9.04 13.18 12.87
CA THR A 113 -10.50 13.36 12.89
C THR A 113 -10.92 14.72 13.45
N ASN A 114 -10.26 15.21 14.50
CA ASN A 114 -10.57 16.53 15.07
C ASN A 114 -10.22 17.66 14.10
N LEU A 115 -9.12 17.53 13.35
CA LEU A 115 -8.75 18.49 12.29
C LEU A 115 -9.72 18.42 11.11
N ALA A 116 -10.12 17.22 10.68
CA ALA A 116 -11.06 17.04 9.57
C ALA A 116 -12.42 17.71 9.83
N GLU A 117 -12.95 17.59 11.06
CA GLU A 117 -14.21 18.25 11.46
C GLU A 117 -14.17 19.77 11.29
N ILE A 118 -13.05 20.41 11.62
CA ILE A 118 -12.88 21.87 11.46
C ILE A 118 -12.91 22.24 9.96
N PHE A 119 -12.26 21.45 9.11
CA PHE A 119 -12.28 21.69 7.66
C PHE A 119 -13.66 21.46 7.05
N PHE A 120 -14.39 20.43 7.45
CA PHE A 120 -15.76 20.20 7.00
C PHE A 120 -16.69 21.35 7.40
N SER A 121 -16.55 21.85 8.64
CA SER A 121 -17.36 22.97 9.13
C SER A 121 -17.09 24.27 8.37
N ILE A 122 -15.82 24.58 8.04
CA ILE A 122 -15.47 25.78 7.28
C ILE A 122 -15.89 25.66 5.82
N ALA A 123 -15.74 24.47 5.21
CA ALA A 123 -16.17 24.23 3.85
C ALA A 123 -17.70 24.35 3.70
N ALA A 124 -18.46 23.80 4.65
CA ALA A 124 -19.92 23.89 4.66
C ALA A 124 -20.40 25.35 4.80
N SER A 125 -19.80 26.13 5.70
CA SER A 125 -20.17 27.54 5.88
C SER A 125 -19.81 28.40 4.67
N ALA A 126 -18.65 28.17 4.03
CA ALA A 126 -18.27 28.86 2.81
C ALA A 126 -19.20 28.53 1.63
N TYR A 127 -19.67 27.28 1.54
CA TYR A 127 -20.65 26.86 0.52
C TYR A 127 -22.01 27.54 0.72
N LEU A 128 -22.50 27.59 1.96
CA LEU A 128 -23.73 28.31 2.32
C LEU A 128 -23.61 29.81 2.05
N TRP A 129 -22.49 30.43 2.41
CA TRP A 129 -22.20 31.83 2.11
C TRP A 129 -22.26 32.10 0.60
N ARG A 130 -21.66 31.22 -0.22
CA ARG A 130 -21.64 31.39 -1.68
C ARG A 130 -23.05 31.31 -2.29
N LEU A 131 -23.90 30.44 -1.77
CA LEU A 131 -25.31 30.37 -2.19
C LEU A 131 -26.08 31.63 -1.74
N ALA A 132 -25.89 32.09 -0.51
CA ALA A 132 -26.56 33.28 0.01
C ALA A 132 -26.22 34.54 -0.81
N VAL A 133 -24.93 34.78 -1.11
CA VAL A 133 -24.50 35.91 -1.97
C VAL A 133 -25.07 35.79 -3.39
N GLY A 134 -25.20 34.56 -3.90
CA GLY A 134 -25.86 34.30 -5.19
C GLY A 134 -27.33 34.70 -5.18
N LEU A 135 -28.07 34.36 -4.13
CA LEU A 135 -29.47 34.73 -3.95
C LEU A 135 -29.67 36.24 -3.76
N GLU A 136 -28.80 36.90 -2.99
CA GLU A 136 -28.83 38.36 -2.85
C GLU A 136 -28.66 39.07 -4.19
N LYS A 137 -27.75 38.58 -5.04
CA LYS A 137 -27.56 39.11 -6.40
C LYS A 137 -28.79 38.93 -7.28
N CYS A 138 -29.48 37.78 -7.19
CA CYS A 138 -30.73 37.55 -7.93
C CYS A 138 -31.87 38.44 -7.41
N PHE A 139 -32.00 38.60 -6.09
CA PHE A 139 -33.04 39.45 -5.50
C PHE A 139 -32.86 40.93 -5.87
N ARG A 140 -31.61 41.42 -5.82
CA ARG A 140 -31.28 42.79 -6.23
C ARG A 140 -31.54 43.05 -7.72
N ARG A 141 -31.44 42.02 -8.56
CA ARG A 141 -31.76 42.10 -10.00
C ARG A 141 -33.27 42.17 -10.28
N ASN A 142 -34.09 41.47 -9.50
CA ASN A 142 -35.56 41.50 -9.62
C ASN A 142 -36.16 42.81 -9.08
N ALA A 143 -35.57 43.38 -8.02
CA ALA A 143 -35.98 44.67 -7.46
C ALA A 143 -35.68 45.88 -8.38
N SER A 144 -34.72 45.75 -9.30
CA SER A 144 -34.37 46.79 -10.28
C SER A 144 -35.19 46.72 -11.58
N SER A 145 -36.10 45.75 -11.70
CA SER A 145 -36.91 45.50 -12.91
C SER A 145 -38.39 45.94 -12.78
N LYS A 146 -38.71 46.77 -11.78
CA LYS A 146 -40.01 47.45 -11.62
C LYS A 146 -39.82 48.97 -11.66
#